data_AF-A0A6A4SA54-F1
#
_entry.id   AF-A0A6A4SA54-F1
#
_cell.length_a   1.000
_cell.length_b   1.000
_cell.length_c   1.000
_cell.angle_alpha   90.00
_cell.angle_beta   90.00
_cell.angle_gamma   90.00
#
_symmetry.space_group_name_H-M   'P 1'
#
loop_
_entity.id
_entity.type
_entity.pdbx_description
1 polymer ?
#
loop_
_entity_poly.entity_id
_entity_poly.type
_entity_poly.pdbx_seq_one_letter_code
_entity_poly.pdbx_strand_id
1 'polypeptide(L)'
;MTDAATNMRLKLPIICFILEVILIILFGVLVQYDSDTDARQWHNNTNSGHSDYENEFYYRYASFQDVHVMIFMGFGFLMTFLQRYGFSSVGFNFLIAAFALQWATLMQGFFHGMHGGKIHIGVESMINADFCTGAVLISFGAVLGKTSPVQLLVMAMFEVTLFAVNEYIVLSALGAKDAGGSMTIHTFGAYFGLMVTRILYRPNLDKSKHRNSSVYHSDLFAMIGTVYLWMFWPSFNSAITAHGDDQHRTAMNTYYSLAACTLSTYAMSALTAHDGKLDMVHIQNAALAGGVAVGTAGEMMLTPFGSMIVGLLAGIISVLGYKYLSPILEDKLKIQDTCGVNNLHGMPGILGAIVGAVTAAVATKAVYGEGMKDVFPDVANGDIDASYQGVRQAIALAVTLGISLLGGLIVGFILKLPVFGAPSDTICFEDSIYWEFSPCSCQVAVPLLRGGFIHEEEGRGGKQAKNENGSCLFTRSHDSMPIKRRHSVGRLSPLIRHPSADRTREGEGDSVVRKSHTGEGGDEQSVDIESHGPRQLGHLLLDCPHRSIQKDPIRPFHIAAPHAMEALPRPIHNQANCHVKSNNNQHPKSNIFSCKSKNGALIVSDSVQVLVPYAACLCRRRCYGEQG
;
A
#
# COMPACT_ATOMS: atom_id res chain seq x y z
N MET A 1 6.27 -5.94 33.18
CA MET A 1 5.11 -5.51 34.00
C MET A 1 4.33 -4.52 33.16
N THR A 2 3.03 -4.68 32.98
CA THR A 2 2.19 -3.67 32.32
C THR A 2 1.91 -2.52 33.28
N ASP A 3 1.92 -1.30 32.76
CA ASP A 3 1.45 -0.12 33.50
C ASP A 3 -0.08 -0.20 33.65
N ALA A 4 -0.62 0.33 34.75
CA ALA A 4 -2.07 0.52 34.91
C ALA A 4 -2.65 1.39 33.77
N ALA A 5 -1.85 2.30 33.21
CA ALA A 5 -2.23 3.11 32.05
C ALA A 5 -2.49 2.26 30.79
N THR A 6 -1.58 1.34 30.43
CA THR A 6 -1.63 0.54 29.20
C THR A 6 -2.44 -0.76 29.33
N ASN A 7 -2.93 -1.10 30.52
CA ASN A 7 -3.73 -2.30 30.74
C ASN A 7 -5.08 -2.26 30.00
N MET A 8 -5.21 -3.09 28.97
CA MET A 8 -6.40 -3.15 28.09
C MET A 8 -7.53 -4.06 28.58
N ARG A 9 -7.36 -4.79 29.70
CA ARG A 9 -8.29 -5.85 30.17
C ARG A 9 -9.76 -5.42 30.27
N LEU A 10 -10.01 -4.14 30.56
CA LEU A 10 -11.36 -3.55 30.54
C LEU A 10 -11.54 -2.60 29.35
N LYS A 11 -10.55 -1.73 29.07
CA LYS A 11 -10.66 -0.66 28.07
C LYS A 11 -11.01 -1.18 26.68
N LEU A 12 -10.31 -2.21 26.20
CA LEU A 12 -10.49 -2.72 24.85
C LEU A 12 -11.80 -3.52 24.70
N PRO A 13 -12.11 -4.53 25.54
CA PRO A 13 -13.39 -5.25 25.44
C PRO A 13 -14.62 -4.36 25.58
N ILE A 14 -14.61 -3.38 26.50
CA ILE A 14 -15.75 -2.46 26.67
C ILE A 14 -15.98 -1.65 25.39
N ILE A 15 -14.93 -1.11 24.78
CA ILE A 15 -15.06 -0.35 23.53
C ILE A 15 -15.52 -1.25 22.38
N CYS A 16 -14.91 -2.42 22.18
CA CYS A 16 -15.32 -3.35 21.13
C CYS A 16 -16.79 -3.76 21.26
N PHE A 17 -17.26 -4.14 22.46
CA PHE A 17 -18.66 -4.52 22.66
C PHE A 17 -19.64 -3.35 22.51
N ILE A 18 -19.27 -2.13 22.93
CA ILE A 18 -20.13 -0.94 22.71
C ILE A 18 -20.25 -0.63 21.22
N LEU A 19 -19.14 -0.65 20.47
CA LEU A 19 -19.14 -0.40 19.03
C LEU A 19 -19.95 -1.45 18.28
N GLU A 20 -19.70 -2.74 18.54
CA GLU A 20 -20.38 -3.85 17.88
C GLU A 20 -21.90 -3.87 18.19
N VAL A 21 -22.30 -3.59 19.43
CA VAL A 21 -23.73 -3.49 19.78
C VAL A 21 -24.41 -2.29 19.08
N ILE A 22 -23.72 -1.15 18.95
CA ILE A 22 -24.22 -0.01 18.17
C ILE A 22 -24.36 -0.39 16.69
N LEU A 23 -23.36 -1.05 16.10
CA LEU A 23 -23.39 -1.51 14.72
C LEU A 23 -24.55 -2.49 14.48
N ILE A 24 -24.69 -3.54 15.30
CA ILE A 24 -25.79 -4.51 15.19
C ILE A 24 -27.17 -3.84 15.25
N ILE A 25 -27.36 -2.86 16.15
CA ILE A 25 -28.62 -2.11 16.25
C ILE A 25 -28.84 -1.25 14.99
N LEU A 26 -27.83 -0.53 14.51
CA LEU A 26 -27.95 0.33 13.33
C LEU A 26 -28.19 -0.49 12.05
N PHE A 27 -27.48 -1.60 11.85
CA PHE A 27 -27.72 -2.53 10.74
C PHE A 27 -29.15 -3.09 10.81
N GLY A 28 -29.58 -3.62 11.96
CA GLY A 28 -30.93 -4.17 12.12
C GLY A 28 -32.07 -3.16 11.92
N VAL A 29 -31.83 -1.87 12.20
CA VAL A 29 -32.81 -0.79 12.02
C VAL A 29 -32.78 -0.18 10.61
N LEU A 30 -31.61 -0.08 9.97
CA LEU A 30 -31.41 0.75 8.77
C LEU A 30 -31.02 -0.03 7.52
N VAL A 31 -30.25 -1.11 7.63
CA VAL A 31 -29.67 -1.81 6.48
C VAL A 31 -30.61 -2.91 5.97
N GLN A 32 -30.69 -3.04 4.64
CA GLN A 32 -31.40 -4.10 3.93
C GLN A 32 -30.62 -4.52 2.69
N TYR A 33 -30.91 -5.71 2.18
CA TYR A 33 -30.40 -6.13 0.86
C TYR A 33 -31.03 -5.29 -0.26
N ASP A 34 -30.29 -5.14 -1.35
CA ASP A 34 -30.78 -4.59 -2.62
C ASP A 34 -31.70 -5.59 -3.36
N SER A 35 -32.14 -5.24 -4.57
CA SER A 35 -32.98 -6.10 -5.43
C SER A 35 -32.30 -7.41 -5.85
N ASP A 36 -30.98 -7.42 -5.85
CA ASP A 36 -30.13 -8.42 -6.48
C ASP A 36 -29.61 -9.44 -5.45
N THR A 37 -29.66 -9.06 -4.17
CA THR A 37 -29.31 -9.87 -3.00
C THR A 37 -30.56 -10.31 -2.19
N ASP A 38 -31.68 -9.57 -2.25
CA ASP A 38 -32.95 -9.98 -1.64
C ASP A 38 -33.58 -11.17 -2.41
N ALA A 39 -33.57 -12.36 -1.80
CA ALA A 39 -34.08 -13.59 -2.39
C ALA A 39 -35.56 -13.55 -2.83
N ARG A 40 -36.38 -12.63 -2.30
CA ARG A 40 -37.77 -12.42 -2.76
C ARG A 40 -37.83 -11.51 -3.99
N GLN A 41 -36.95 -10.51 -4.08
CA GLN A 41 -36.87 -9.60 -5.22
C GLN A 41 -36.19 -10.28 -6.42
N TRP A 42 -35.06 -10.95 -6.16
CA TRP A 42 -34.30 -11.77 -7.11
C TRP A 42 -35.21 -12.65 -7.97
N HIS A 43 -36.01 -13.53 -7.34
CA HIS A 43 -36.90 -14.44 -8.04
C HIS A 43 -38.07 -13.77 -8.77
N ASN A 44 -38.45 -12.52 -8.45
CA ASN A 44 -39.39 -11.77 -9.29
C ASN A 44 -38.69 -11.21 -10.54
N ASN A 45 -37.43 -10.77 -10.41
CA ASN A 45 -36.63 -10.24 -11.50
C ASN A 45 -36.26 -11.34 -12.52
N THR A 46 -35.85 -12.53 -12.08
CA THR A 46 -35.60 -13.68 -12.99
C THR A 46 -36.87 -14.06 -13.77
N ASN A 47 -38.04 -14.03 -13.12
CA ASN A 47 -39.34 -14.26 -13.78
C ASN A 47 -39.75 -13.13 -14.75
N SER A 48 -39.08 -11.98 -14.69
CA SER A 48 -39.30 -10.84 -15.60
C SER A 48 -38.40 -10.87 -16.84
N GLY A 49 -37.50 -11.86 -16.94
CA GLY A 49 -36.61 -12.06 -18.09
C GLY A 49 -35.18 -11.57 -17.89
N HIS A 50 -34.83 -11.03 -16.71
CA HIS A 50 -33.44 -10.77 -16.36
C HIS A 50 -32.66 -12.08 -16.24
N SER A 51 -31.41 -12.07 -16.71
CA SER A 51 -30.53 -13.23 -16.63
C SER A 51 -29.62 -13.14 -15.40
N ASP A 52 -29.27 -14.29 -14.80
CA ASP A 52 -28.42 -14.31 -13.61
C ASP A 52 -27.08 -13.56 -13.82
N TYR A 53 -26.57 -13.53 -15.06
CA TYR A 53 -25.35 -12.82 -15.46
C TYR A 53 -25.45 -11.29 -15.43
N GLU A 54 -26.64 -10.70 -15.31
CA GLU A 54 -26.83 -9.24 -15.23
C GLU A 54 -26.62 -8.70 -13.80
N ASN A 55 -26.53 -9.57 -12.79
CA ASN A 55 -26.25 -9.19 -11.40
C ASN A 55 -24.81 -8.68 -11.24
N GLU A 56 -24.63 -7.49 -10.66
CA GLU A 56 -23.32 -6.87 -10.42
C GLU A 56 -22.31 -7.78 -9.72
N PHE A 57 -22.77 -8.73 -8.89
CA PHE A 57 -21.92 -9.71 -8.21
C PHE A 57 -20.96 -10.40 -9.19
N TYR A 58 -21.43 -10.83 -10.36
CA TYR A 58 -20.60 -11.58 -11.31
C TYR A 58 -19.53 -10.71 -12.01
N TYR A 59 -19.70 -9.38 -12.02
CA TYR A 59 -18.73 -8.44 -12.57
C TYR A 59 -17.79 -7.86 -11.52
N ARG A 60 -18.33 -7.44 -10.36
CA ARG A 60 -17.60 -6.70 -9.33
C ARG A 60 -16.99 -7.53 -8.22
N TYR A 61 -17.46 -8.77 -7.98
CA TYR A 61 -16.97 -9.55 -6.84
C TYR A 61 -15.47 -9.88 -6.93
N ALA A 62 -14.92 -10.05 -8.13
CA ALA A 62 -13.48 -10.20 -8.33
C ALA A 62 -12.70 -8.94 -7.90
N SER A 63 -13.15 -7.75 -8.32
CA SER A 63 -12.57 -6.47 -7.90
C SER A 63 -12.68 -6.25 -6.39
N PHE A 64 -13.81 -6.63 -5.77
CA PHE A 64 -13.95 -6.68 -4.32
C PHE A 64 -12.88 -7.58 -3.68
N GLN A 65 -12.71 -8.83 -4.14
CA GLN A 65 -11.75 -9.76 -3.56
C GLN A 65 -10.31 -9.21 -3.61
N ASP A 66 -9.91 -8.63 -4.74
CA ASP A 66 -8.58 -8.02 -4.92
C ASP A 66 -8.36 -6.84 -3.95
N VAL A 67 -9.33 -5.91 -3.85
CA VAL A 67 -9.29 -4.77 -2.93
C VAL A 67 -9.28 -5.24 -1.47
N HIS A 68 -10.11 -6.22 -1.11
CA HIS A 68 -10.18 -6.78 0.24
C HIS A 68 -8.83 -7.42 0.64
N VAL A 69 -8.14 -8.09 -0.28
CA VAL A 69 -6.79 -8.61 -0.03
C VAL A 69 -5.77 -7.46 0.14
N MET A 70 -5.91 -6.33 -0.57
CA MET A 70 -5.09 -5.13 -0.32
C MET A 70 -5.30 -4.56 1.10
N ILE A 71 -6.54 -4.57 1.62
CA ILE A 71 -6.87 -4.11 2.98
C ILE A 71 -6.30 -5.03 4.07
N PHE A 72 -6.53 -6.35 3.99
CA PHE A 72 -6.13 -7.27 5.07
C PHE A 72 -4.71 -7.82 4.94
N MET A 73 -4.26 -8.17 3.72
CA MET A 73 -2.89 -8.66 3.48
C MET A 73 -1.94 -7.54 3.08
N GLY A 74 -2.35 -6.65 2.18
CA GLY A 74 -1.51 -5.59 1.63
C GLY A 74 -0.98 -4.62 2.69
N PHE A 75 -1.84 -3.76 3.22
CA PHE A 75 -1.51 -2.85 4.33
C PHE A 75 -1.06 -3.62 5.58
N GLY A 76 -1.79 -4.70 5.92
CA GLY A 76 -1.54 -5.50 7.11
C GLY A 76 -0.13 -6.08 7.20
N PHE A 77 0.43 -6.58 6.09
CA PHE A 77 1.82 -7.04 6.05
C PHE A 77 2.82 -5.90 5.76
N LEU A 78 2.51 -4.88 4.94
CA LEU A 78 3.42 -3.77 4.67
C LEU A 78 3.90 -3.10 5.98
N MET A 79 2.98 -2.91 6.93
CA MET A 79 3.29 -2.33 8.25
C MET A 79 4.12 -3.24 9.17
N THR A 80 4.37 -4.50 8.81
CA THR A 80 5.17 -5.44 9.65
C THR A 80 6.68 -5.21 9.59
N PHE A 81 7.16 -4.24 8.78
CA PHE A 81 8.59 -3.91 8.68
C PHE A 81 9.24 -3.63 10.06
N LEU A 82 8.48 -3.09 11.02
CA LEU A 82 8.92 -2.82 12.39
C LEU A 82 9.32 -4.10 13.15
N GLN A 83 10.61 -4.23 13.46
CA GLN A 83 11.25 -5.44 14.02
C GLN A 83 10.60 -6.05 15.28
N ARG A 84 9.83 -5.27 16.05
CA ARG A 84 9.19 -5.67 17.33
C ARG A 84 7.74 -5.18 17.45
N TYR A 85 7.08 -4.89 16.34
CA TYR A 85 5.67 -4.45 16.31
C TYR A 85 4.81 -5.26 15.32
N GLY A 86 5.30 -6.38 14.81
CA GLY A 86 4.64 -7.17 13.77
C GLY A 86 3.27 -7.71 14.16
N PHE A 87 3.06 -8.10 15.42
CA PHE A 87 1.73 -8.56 15.87
C PHE A 87 0.73 -7.40 15.93
N SER A 88 1.16 -6.24 16.42
CA SER A 88 0.34 -5.03 16.47
C SER A 88 0.07 -4.46 15.08
N SER A 89 1.01 -4.53 14.15
CA SER A 89 0.80 -4.10 12.76
C SER A 89 -0.33 -4.91 12.11
N VAL A 90 -0.18 -6.22 11.95
CA VAL A 90 -1.20 -7.04 11.26
C VAL A 90 -2.47 -7.21 12.10
N GLY A 91 -2.33 -7.36 13.43
CA GLY A 91 -3.44 -7.59 14.35
C GLY A 91 -4.30 -6.36 14.59
N PHE A 92 -3.73 -5.15 14.66
CA PHE A 92 -4.54 -3.94 14.75
C PHE A 92 -5.06 -3.49 13.39
N ASN A 93 -4.36 -3.77 12.28
CA ASN A 93 -4.92 -3.64 10.92
C ASN A 93 -6.20 -4.46 10.79
N PHE A 94 -6.16 -5.74 11.17
CA PHE A 94 -7.34 -6.62 11.14
C PHE A 94 -8.48 -6.09 12.04
N LEU A 95 -8.17 -5.67 13.27
CA LEU A 95 -9.15 -5.10 14.21
C LEU A 95 -9.84 -3.84 13.67
N ILE A 96 -9.08 -2.86 13.16
CA ILE A 96 -9.68 -1.60 12.68
C ILE A 96 -10.38 -1.76 11.35
N ALA A 97 -9.89 -2.61 10.45
CA ALA A 97 -10.59 -2.88 9.20
C ALA A 97 -11.93 -3.60 9.43
N ALA A 98 -11.98 -4.60 10.32
CA ALA A 98 -13.23 -5.29 10.66
C ALA A 98 -14.30 -4.37 11.30
N PHE A 99 -13.88 -3.30 11.98
CA PHE A 99 -14.78 -2.24 12.46
C PHE A 99 -15.12 -1.22 11.35
N ALA A 100 -14.12 -0.76 10.61
CA ALA A 100 -14.25 0.29 9.60
C ALA A 100 -15.18 -0.13 8.45
N LEU A 101 -15.14 -1.39 7.99
CA LEU A 101 -16.06 -1.89 6.95
C LEU A 101 -17.53 -1.74 7.34
N GLN A 102 -17.87 -2.15 8.57
CA GLN A 102 -19.24 -2.05 9.08
C GLN A 102 -19.66 -0.58 9.23
N TRP A 103 -18.79 0.26 9.80
CA TRP A 103 -19.09 1.67 10.02
C TRP A 103 -19.14 2.48 8.71
N ALA A 104 -18.30 2.17 7.72
CA ALA A 104 -18.28 2.80 6.41
C ALA A 104 -19.54 2.47 5.60
N THR A 105 -19.96 1.19 5.61
CA THR A 105 -21.25 0.76 5.02
C THR A 105 -22.42 1.61 5.53
N LEU A 106 -22.44 1.97 6.83
CA LEU A 106 -23.44 2.88 7.38
C LEU A 106 -23.20 4.34 6.97
N MET A 107 -21.97 4.86 7.11
CA MET A 107 -21.67 6.28 6.83
C MET A 107 -21.89 6.63 5.35
N GLN A 108 -21.35 5.85 4.42
CA GLN A 108 -21.53 6.03 2.99
C GLN A 108 -22.99 5.72 2.59
N GLY A 109 -23.60 4.72 3.23
CA GLY A 109 -25.02 4.40 3.09
C GLY A 109 -25.96 5.56 3.43
N PHE A 110 -25.65 6.38 4.44
CA PHE A 110 -26.42 7.59 4.77
C PHE A 110 -26.37 8.69 3.69
N PHE A 111 -25.29 8.76 2.91
CA PHE A 111 -25.11 9.78 1.86
C PHE A 111 -25.54 9.32 0.46
N HIS A 112 -25.35 8.03 0.15
CA HIS A 112 -25.51 7.48 -1.21
C HIS A 112 -26.58 6.37 -1.32
N GLY A 113 -26.69 5.49 -0.32
CA GLY A 113 -27.54 4.28 -0.38
C GLY A 113 -28.94 4.40 0.24
N MET A 114 -29.33 5.59 0.74
CA MET A 114 -30.58 5.79 1.47
C MET A 114 -31.80 5.93 0.55
N HIS A 115 -32.59 4.87 0.43
CA HIS A 115 -33.87 4.86 -0.28
C HIS A 115 -35.00 4.44 0.67
N GLY A 116 -36.11 5.19 0.69
CA GLY A 116 -37.27 4.89 1.56
C GLY A 116 -37.00 4.90 3.08
N GLY A 117 -35.86 5.44 3.53
CA GLY A 117 -35.40 5.36 4.92
C GLY A 117 -34.56 4.11 5.25
N LYS A 118 -34.12 3.37 4.24
CA LYS A 118 -33.28 2.17 4.33
C LYS A 118 -32.01 2.32 3.51
N ILE A 119 -30.91 1.75 4.00
CA ILE A 119 -29.65 1.63 3.28
C ILE A 119 -29.68 0.27 2.58
N HIS A 120 -29.71 0.28 1.25
CA HIS A 120 -29.58 -0.95 0.47
C HIS A 120 -28.10 -1.29 0.25
N ILE A 121 -27.73 -2.55 0.45
CA ILE A 121 -26.35 -3.03 0.30
C ILE A 121 -26.22 -4.12 -0.76
N GLY A 122 -25.14 -4.00 -1.54
CA GLY A 122 -24.68 -4.93 -2.56
C GLY A 122 -23.14 -4.96 -2.64
N VAL A 123 -22.59 -5.52 -3.72
CA VAL A 123 -21.12 -5.68 -3.86
C VAL A 123 -20.40 -4.34 -4.03
N GLU A 124 -20.97 -3.35 -4.72
CA GLU A 124 -20.36 -2.02 -4.79
C GLU A 124 -20.28 -1.34 -3.40
N SER A 125 -21.28 -1.56 -2.54
CA SER A 125 -21.25 -1.09 -1.15
C SER A 125 -20.09 -1.68 -0.35
N MET A 126 -19.72 -2.94 -0.61
CA MET A 126 -18.57 -3.60 0.01
C MET A 126 -17.24 -3.01 -0.48
N ILE A 127 -17.12 -2.76 -1.79
CA ILE A 127 -15.94 -2.12 -2.40
C ILE A 127 -15.71 -0.72 -1.82
N ASN A 128 -16.76 0.10 -1.77
CA ASN A 128 -16.69 1.45 -1.22
C ASN A 128 -16.35 1.46 0.29
N ALA A 129 -16.81 0.48 1.05
CA ALA A 129 -16.44 0.30 2.46
C ALA A 129 -14.97 -0.11 2.64
N ASP A 130 -14.43 -0.99 1.78
CA ASP A 130 -12.99 -1.31 1.76
C ASP A 130 -12.14 -0.09 1.35
N PHE A 131 -12.58 0.75 0.40
CA PHE A 131 -11.91 2.02 0.05
C PHE A 131 -11.85 3.01 1.23
N CYS A 132 -12.98 3.22 1.89
CA CYS A 132 -13.04 4.03 3.12
C CYS A 132 -12.12 3.47 4.21
N THR A 133 -12.06 2.14 4.33
CA THR A 133 -11.14 1.44 5.25
C THR A 133 -9.68 1.68 4.86
N GLY A 134 -9.35 1.68 3.57
CA GLY A 134 -8.02 1.99 3.04
C GLY A 134 -7.50 3.35 3.51
N ALA A 135 -8.35 4.39 3.56
CA ALA A 135 -7.97 5.70 4.10
C ALA A 135 -7.55 5.61 5.58
N VAL A 136 -8.31 4.89 6.41
CA VAL A 136 -7.99 4.64 7.82
C VAL A 136 -6.67 3.89 8.00
N LEU A 137 -6.37 2.94 7.11
CA LEU A 137 -5.10 2.19 7.15
C LEU A 137 -3.89 3.06 6.77
N ILE A 138 -4.08 4.05 5.88
CA ILE A 138 -3.08 5.08 5.58
C ILE A 138 -2.84 5.95 6.82
N SER A 139 -3.91 6.40 7.50
CA SER A 139 -3.78 7.15 8.76
C SER A 139 -3.13 6.33 9.87
N PHE A 140 -3.42 5.02 9.94
CA PHE A 140 -2.76 4.10 10.86
C PHE A 140 -1.24 4.05 10.61
N GLY A 141 -0.80 4.01 9.35
CA GLY A 141 0.63 4.09 9.00
C GLY A 141 1.35 5.35 9.51
N ALA A 142 0.65 6.49 9.60
CA ALA A 142 1.21 7.70 10.21
C ALA A 142 1.42 7.58 11.72
N VAL A 143 0.54 6.88 12.44
CA VAL A 143 0.56 6.74 13.92
C VAL A 143 1.12 5.40 14.44
N LEU A 144 1.45 4.47 13.54
CA LEU A 144 1.93 3.11 13.82
C LEU A 144 3.04 3.08 14.89
N GLY A 145 2.98 2.11 15.81
CA GLY A 145 3.93 1.94 16.91
C GLY A 145 3.74 2.88 18.11
N LYS A 146 2.91 3.92 18.00
CA LYS A 146 2.79 5.02 18.99
C LYS A 146 1.41 5.11 19.65
N THR A 147 0.42 4.35 19.21
CA THR A 147 -0.98 4.37 19.68
C THR A 147 -1.41 3.06 20.33
N SER A 148 -2.54 3.06 21.04
CA SER A 148 -3.22 1.86 21.54
C SER A 148 -4.31 1.38 20.57
N PRO A 149 -4.73 0.10 20.61
CA PRO A 149 -5.85 -0.38 19.80
C PRO A 149 -7.16 0.40 20.08
N VAL A 150 -7.34 0.92 21.29
CA VAL A 150 -8.49 1.78 21.63
C VAL A 150 -8.38 3.15 20.95
N GLN A 151 -7.19 3.77 20.89
CA GLN A 151 -7.01 4.99 20.10
C GLN A 151 -7.29 4.76 18.63
N LEU A 152 -6.89 3.61 18.08
CA LEU A 152 -7.09 3.28 16.67
C LEU A 152 -8.58 3.06 16.32
N LEU A 153 -9.36 2.41 17.18
CA LEU A 153 -10.82 2.29 17.01
C LEU A 153 -11.54 3.65 17.10
N VAL A 154 -11.12 4.52 18.04
CA VAL A 154 -11.67 5.88 18.15
C VAL A 154 -11.28 6.75 16.95
N MET A 155 -10.06 6.59 16.42
CA MET A 155 -9.60 7.24 15.20
C MET A 155 -10.49 6.84 14.02
N ALA A 156 -10.63 5.52 13.78
CA ALA A 156 -11.43 4.96 12.70
C ALA A 156 -12.89 5.43 12.73
N MET A 157 -13.52 5.53 13.91
CA MET A 157 -14.90 6.02 14.02
C MET A 157 -15.05 7.43 13.42
N PHE A 158 -14.24 8.39 13.85
CA PHE A 158 -14.33 9.76 13.36
C PHE A 158 -13.83 9.90 11.93
N GLU A 159 -12.78 9.17 11.57
CA GLU A 159 -12.16 9.24 10.25
C GLU A 159 -13.09 8.73 9.15
N VAL A 160 -13.76 7.60 9.35
CA VAL A 160 -14.75 7.03 8.40
C VAL A 160 -15.95 7.97 8.21
N THR A 161 -16.44 8.61 9.28
CA THR A 161 -17.51 9.62 9.17
C THR A 161 -17.05 10.85 8.39
N LEU A 162 -15.81 11.30 8.57
CA LEU A 162 -15.24 12.44 7.84
C LEU A 162 -14.89 12.09 6.38
N PHE A 163 -14.50 10.83 6.12
CA PHE A 163 -14.27 10.30 4.78
C PHE A 163 -15.57 10.33 3.97
N ALA A 164 -16.66 9.76 4.50
CA ALA A 164 -17.95 9.73 3.78
C ALA A 164 -18.51 11.14 3.51
N VAL A 165 -18.30 12.09 4.44
CA VAL A 165 -18.63 13.51 4.20
C VAL A 165 -17.76 14.11 3.10
N ASN A 166 -16.45 13.83 3.07
CA ASN A 166 -15.55 14.31 2.03
C ASN A 166 -15.89 13.71 0.65
N GLU A 167 -16.11 12.39 0.60
CA GLU A 167 -16.50 11.62 -0.57
C GLU A 167 -17.79 12.16 -1.20
N TYR A 168 -18.85 12.34 -0.39
CA TYR A 168 -20.11 12.94 -0.85
C TYR A 168 -19.92 14.36 -1.42
N ILE A 169 -19.12 15.21 -0.75
CA ILE A 169 -18.88 16.57 -1.24
C ILE A 169 -18.06 16.56 -2.54
N VAL A 170 -17.03 15.72 -2.64
CA VAL A 170 -16.14 15.61 -3.79
C VAL A 170 -16.85 15.00 -5.00
N LEU A 171 -17.43 13.81 -4.86
CA LEU A 171 -17.99 13.06 -5.98
C LEU A 171 -19.40 13.53 -6.34
N SER A 172 -20.28 13.77 -5.35
CA SER A 172 -21.69 14.12 -5.62
C SER A 172 -21.98 15.63 -5.64
N ALA A 173 -21.42 16.42 -4.72
CA ALA A 173 -21.75 17.86 -4.66
C ALA A 173 -20.91 18.73 -5.59
N LEU A 174 -19.64 18.37 -5.83
CA LEU A 174 -18.75 19.05 -6.77
C LEU A 174 -18.71 18.41 -8.15
N GLY A 175 -19.18 17.17 -8.30
CA GLY A 175 -19.11 16.42 -9.56
C GLY A 175 -17.68 16.09 -10.00
N ALA A 176 -16.75 15.93 -9.06
CA ALA A 176 -15.38 15.52 -9.36
C ALA A 176 -15.27 14.01 -9.62
N LYS A 177 -14.24 13.61 -10.36
CA LYS A 177 -13.96 12.23 -10.77
C LYS A 177 -12.66 11.77 -10.13
N ASP A 178 -12.69 10.70 -9.34
CA ASP A 178 -11.54 10.20 -8.58
C ASP A 178 -11.64 8.70 -8.32
N ALA A 179 -11.86 7.87 -9.36
CA ALA A 179 -12.21 6.46 -9.19
C ALA A 179 -11.19 5.61 -8.40
N GLY A 180 -9.89 5.89 -8.51
CA GLY A 180 -8.84 5.28 -7.67
C GLY A 180 -8.41 6.13 -6.46
N GLY A 181 -9.17 7.17 -6.10
CA GLY A 181 -9.08 7.86 -4.82
C GLY A 181 -7.77 8.58 -4.52
N SER A 182 -7.08 9.19 -5.50
CA SER A 182 -5.85 9.97 -5.18
C SER A 182 -6.16 11.14 -4.27
N MET A 183 -7.36 11.73 -4.37
CA MET A 183 -7.87 12.71 -3.40
C MET A 183 -8.56 11.98 -2.25
N THR A 184 -9.70 11.32 -2.53
CA THR A 184 -10.66 10.86 -1.50
C THR A 184 -10.06 9.86 -0.52
N ILE A 185 -9.16 8.98 -0.97
CA ILE A 185 -8.52 7.95 -0.14
C ILE A 185 -7.11 8.39 0.27
N HIS A 186 -6.24 8.63 -0.71
CA HIS A 186 -4.80 8.75 -0.47
C HIS A 186 -4.38 10.11 0.09
N THR A 187 -4.82 11.21 -0.51
CA THR A 187 -4.59 12.56 0.04
C THR A 187 -5.30 12.71 1.38
N PHE A 188 -6.56 12.28 1.49
CA PHE A 188 -7.34 12.35 2.72
C PHE A 188 -6.65 11.63 3.89
N GLY A 189 -6.41 10.32 3.77
CA GLY A 189 -5.81 9.52 4.84
C GLY A 189 -4.39 9.98 5.19
N ALA A 190 -3.58 10.37 4.19
CA ALA A 190 -2.26 10.90 4.46
C ALA A 190 -2.32 12.15 5.33
N TYR A 191 -3.07 13.18 4.92
CA TYR A 191 -3.07 14.46 5.64
C TYR A 191 -3.88 14.45 6.95
N PHE A 192 -4.87 13.56 7.07
CA PHE A 192 -5.52 13.25 8.35
C PHE A 192 -4.52 12.61 9.33
N GLY A 193 -3.91 11.48 8.95
CA GLY A 193 -2.92 10.77 9.79
C GLY A 193 -1.70 11.62 10.15
N LEU A 194 -1.19 12.43 9.22
CA LEU A 194 -0.10 13.37 9.46
C LEU A 194 -0.47 14.44 10.50
N MET A 195 -1.71 14.94 10.49
CA MET A 195 -2.16 15.88 11.52
C MET A 195 -2.41 15.19 12.86
N VAL A 196 -2.99 13.98 12.89
CA VAL A 196 -3.14 13.19 14.11
C VAL A 196 -1.78 12.94 14.76
N THR A 197 -0.80 12.41 14.02
CA THR A 197 0.55 12.14 14.55
C THR A 197 1.28 13.44 14.96
N ARG A 198 0.98 14.58 14.32
CA ARG A 198 1.50 15.90 14.69
C ARG A 198 0.92 16.44 16.00
N ILE A 199 -0.34 16.17 16.32
CA ILE A 199 -0.93 16.54 17.61
C ILE A 199 -0.52 15.54 18.70
N LEU A 200 -0.35 14.27 18.36
CA LEU A 200 0.19 13.22 19.23
C LEU A 200 1.73 13.21 19.34
N TYR A 201 2.43 14.25 18.84
CA TYR A 201 3.90 14.35 18.83
C TYR A 201 4.55 13.99 20.19
N ARG A 202 5.53 13.08 20.13
CA ARG A 202 6.21 12.48 21.30
C ARG A 202 7.62 13.07 21.45
N PRO A 203 7.86 13.97 22.42
CA PRO A 203 9.12 14.71 22.55
C PRO A 203 10.27 13.88 23.13
N ASN A 204 10.06 12.61 23.50
CA ASN A 204 11.11 11.69 23.96
C ASN A 204 11.18 10.40 23.14
N LEU A 205 10.59 10.37 21.93
CA LEU A 205 10.47 9.16 21.10
C LEU A 205 11.83 8.54 20.76
N ASP A 206 12.90 9.34 20.75
CA ASP A 206 14.30 8.92 20.62
C ASP A 206 14.66 7.72 21.51
N LYS A 207 14.06 7.65 22.72
CA LYS A 207 14.27 6.58 23.70
C LYS A 207 13.74 5.21 23.24
N SER A 208 12.81 5.19 22.28
CA SER A 208 12.29 3.99 21.61
C SER A 208 12.66 3.91 20.12
N LYS A 209 13.25 4.95 19.53
CA LYS A 209 13.60 5.02 18.09
C LYS A 209 14.52 3.89 17.61
N HIS A 210 15.28 3.26 18.51
CA HIS A 210 16.05 2.03 18.21
C HIS A 210 15.20 0.78 17.89
N ARG A 211 13.88 0.82 18.11
CA ARG A 211 12.90 -0.19 17.64
C ARG A 211 12.07 0.30 16.44
N ASN A 212 12.17 1.58 16.09
CA ASN A 212 11.58 2.13 14.85
C ASN A 212 12.50 1.84 13.66
N SER A 213 12.71 0.55 13.40
CA SER A 213 13.58 0.04 12.33
C SER A 213 13.15 -1.37 11.94
N SER A 214 13.68 -1.87 10.83
CA SER A 214 13.50 -3.25 10.40
C SER A 214 14.63 -4.18 10.83
N VAL A 215 14.41 -5.47 10.56
CA VAL A 215 15.39 -6.55 10.50
C VAL A 215 15.07 -7.42 9.28
N TYR A 216 16.05 -8.16 8.76
CA TYR A 216 15.93 -8.88 7.47
C TYR A 216 14.62 -9.66 7.27
N HIS A 217 14.11 -10.36 8.30
CA HIS A 217 12.87 -11.11 8.18
C HIS A 217 11.60 -10.24 8.26
N SER A 218 11.62 -9.10 8.98
CA SER A 218 10.48 -8.17 9.00
C SER A 218 10.36 -7.41 7.68
N ASP A 219 11.50 -7.10 7.02
CA ASP A 219 11.51 -6.56 5.66
C ASP A 219 10.96 -7.54 4.62
N LEU A 220 11.23 -8.85 4.77
CA LEU A 220 10.64 -9.87 3.91
C LEU A 220 9.12 -10.00 4.11
N PHE A 221 8.61 -9.88 5.35
CA PHE A 221 7.17 -9.82 5.60
C PHE A 221 6.53 -8.54 5.02
N ALA A 222 7.18 -7.39 5.15
CA ALA A 222 6.71 -6.14 4.52
C ALA A 222 6.67 -6.21 2.98
N MET A 223 7.60 -6.93 2.35
CA MET A 223 7.56 -7.21 0.91
C MET A 223 6.37 -8.07 0.49
N ILE A 224 5.80 -8.92 1.35
CA ILE A 224 4.55 -9.65 1.04
C ILE A 224 3.41 -8.65 0.86
N GLY A 225 3.24 -7.73 1.82
CA GLY A 225 2.24 -6.67 1.73
C GLY A 225 2.45 -5.77 0.51
N THR A 226 3.70 -5.38 0.25
CA THR A 226 4.11 -4.62 -0.95
C THR A 226 3.64 -5.31 -2.23
N VAL A 227 3.92 -6.60 -2.40
CA VAL A 227 3.59 -7.34 -3.63
C VAL A 227 2.08 -7.52 -3.80
N TYR A 228 1.33 -7.80 -2.72
CA TYR A 228 -0.13 -7.84 -2.80
C TYR A 228 -0.75 -6.49 -3.17
N LEU A 229 -0.26 -5.38 -2.62
CA LEU A 229 -0.68 -4.03 -3.02
C LEU A 229 -0.36 -3.76 -4.50
N TRP A 230 0.87 -4.05 -4.94
CA TRP A 230 1.33 -3.79 -6.31
C TRP A 230 0.53 -4.57 -7.36
N MET A 231 0.25 -5.87 -7.11
CA MET A 231 -0.46 -6.73 -8.07
C MET A 231 -1.94 -6.38 -8.21
N PHE A 232 -2.61 -5.97 -7.14
CA PHE A 232 -4.07 -5.73 -7.13
C PHE A 232 -4.47 -4.26 -7.29
N TRP A 233 -3.52 -3.32 -7.28
CA TRP A 233 -3.80 -1.91 -7.57
C TRP A 233 -4.56 -1.65 -8.89
N PRO A 234 -4.31 -2.38 -10.00
CA PRO A 234 -5.10 -2.23 -11.23
C PRO A 234 -6.60 -2.51 -11.01
N SER A 235 -6.94 -3.48 -10.17
CA SER A 235 -8.31 -3.77 -9.75
C SER A 235 -8.83 -2.68 -8.80
N PHE A 236 -8.02 -2.23 -7.84
CA PHE A 236 -8.36 -1.13 -6.91
C PHE A 236 -8.77 0.14 -7.64
N ASN A 237 -7.95 0.65 -8.55
CA ASN A 237 -8.26 1.89 -9.27
C ASN A 237 -9.49 1.75 -10.20
N SER A 238 -9.88 0.53 -10.59
CA SER A 238 -10.91 0.26 -11.60
C SER A 238 -12.18 -0.45 -11.06
N ALA A 239 -12.32 -0.61 -9.75
CA ALA A 239 -13.45 -1.35 -9.16
C ALA A 239 -14.81 -0.62 -9.28
N ILE A 240 -14.79 0.72 -9.31
CA ILE A 240 -15.98 1.60 -9.38
C ILE A 240 -16.08 2.43 -10.67
N THR A 241 -15.14 2.28 -11.61
CA THR A 241 -15.23 2.88 -12.95
C THR A 241 -16.32 2.23 -13.78
N ALA A 242 -16.85 2.93 -14.80
CA ALA A 242 -17.84 2.38 -15.71
C ALA A 242 -17.35 1.08 -16.40
N HIS A 243 -18.26 0.12 -16.57
CA HIS A 243 -17.94 -1.18 -17.15
C HIS A 243 -17.58 -1.08 -18.64
N GLY A 244 -16.51 -1.75 -19.04
CA GLY A 244 -16.03 -1.77 -20.42
C GLY A 244 -14.70 -1.03 -20.58
N ASP A 245 -14.68 0.02 -21.38
CA ASP A 245 -13.43 0.67 -21.79
C ASP A 245 -12.82 1.55 -20.69
N ASP A 246 -13.63 2.23 -19.87
CA ASP A 246 -13.18 2.98 -18.69
C ASP A 246 -12.43 2.07 -17.71
N GLN A 247 -13.06 0.97 -17.27
CA GLN A 247 -12.47 -0.03 -16.38
C GLN A 247 -11.19 -0.65 -16.96
N HIS A 248 -11.21 -1.07 -18.23
CA HIS A 248 -10.04 -1.67 -18.88
C HIS A 248 -8.89 -0.66 -19.04
N ARG A 249 -9.19 0.59 -19.44
CA ARG A 249 -8.22 1.70 -19.54
C ARG A 249 -7.58 2.00 -18.18
N THR A 250 -8.38 1.99 -17.12
CA THR A 250 -7.92 2.26 -15.75
C THR A 250 -6.97 1.21 -15.22
N ALA A 251 -7.28 -0.07 -15.45
CA ALA A 251 -6.38 -1.17 -15.11
C ALA A 251 -5.05 -1.07 -15.87
N MET A 252 -5.08 -0.82 -17.19
CA MET A 252 -3.87 -0.64 -18.00
C MET A 252 -3.03 0.57 -17.57
N ASN A 253 -3.64 1.74 -17.37
CA ASN A 253 -2.94 2.94 -16.90
C ASN A 253 -2.26 2.70 -15.54
N THR A 254 -2.94 2.01 -14.63
CA THR A 254 -2.40 1.68 -13.30
C THR A 254 -1.22 0.71 -13.38
N TYR A 255 -1.34 -0.34 -14.20
CA TYR A 255 -0.26 -1.31 -14.45
C TYR A 255 1.00 -0.65 -15.03
N TYR A 256 0.87 0.18 -16.06
CA TYR A 256 2.01 0.85 -16.69
C TYR A 256 2.64 1.94 -15.80
N SER A 257 1.83 2.67 -15.02
CA SER A 257 2.31 3.60 -14.00
C SER A 257 3.14 2.89 -12.93
N LEU A 258 2.62 1.80 -12.36
CA LEU A 258 3.32 1.01 -11.35
C LEU A 258 4.64 0.41 -11.86
N ALA A 259 4.70 -0.07 -13.10
CA ALA A 259 5.94 -0.55 -13.70
C ALA A 259 7.01 0.56 -13.81
N ALA A 260 6.64 1.75 -14.26
CA ALA A 260 7.54 2.90 -14.34
C ALA A 260 7.94 3.44 -12.95
N CYS A 261 7.03 3.36 -11.98
CA CYS A 261 7.27 3.72 -10.59
C CYS A 261 8.30 2.79 -9.94
N THR A 262 8.18 1.47 -10.11
CA THR A 262 9.17 0.52 -9.61
C THR A 262 10.56 0.81 -10.17
N LEU A 263 10.71 0.98 -11.50
CA LEU A 263 12.02 1.24 -12.12
C LEU A 263 12.65 2.54 -11.59
N SER A 264 11.87 3.62 -11.50
CA SER A 264 12.35 4.91 -10.98
C SER A 264 12.67 4.87 -9.49
N THR A 265 11.88 4.15 -8.67
CA THR A 265 12.18 3.90 -7.26
C THR A 265 13.51 3.19 -7.04
N TYR A 266 13.77 2.10 -7.77
CA TYR A 266 15.05 1.37 -7.65
C TYR A 266 16.23 2.27 -8.06
N ALA A 267 16.11 2.99 -9.19
CA ALA A 267 17.14 3.90 -9.67
C ALA A 267 17.42 5.04 -8.67
N MET A 268 16.38 5.69 -8.13
CA MET A 268 16.53 6.78 -7.16
C MET A 268 17.01 6.29 -5.79
N SER A 269 16.65 5.07 -5.37
CA SER A 269 17.19 4.51 -4.13
C SER A 269 18.71 4.31 -4.23
N ALA A 270 19.19 3.75 -5.33
CA ALA A 270 20.62 3.59 -5.57
C ALA A 270 21.32 4.96 -5.70
N LEU A 271 20.75 5.90 -6.47
CA LEU A 271 21.31 7.23 -6.70
C LEU A 271 21.41 8.08 -5.41
N THR A 272 20.50 7.87 -4.45
CA THR A 272 20.50 8.57 -3.15
C THR A 272 21.26 7.81 -2.05
N ALA A 273 21.86 6.66 -2.36
CA ALA A 273 22.75 5.92 -1.47
C ALA A 273 24.22 6.23 -1.79
N HIS A 274 25.03 6.57 -0.78
CA HIS A 274 26.44 6.92 -0.96
C HIS A 274 27.29 5.77 -1.54
N ASP A 275 26.85 4.53 -1.36
CA ASP A 275 27.50 3.32 -1.88
C ASP A 275 26.66 2.58 -2.94
N GLY A 276 25.65 3.25 -3.52
CA GLY A 276 24.81 2.72 -4.60
C GLY A 276 23.84 1.61 -4.19
N LYS A 277 23.70 1.31 -2.89
CA LYS A 277 22.80 0.25 -2.40
C LYS A 277 21.33 0.64 -2.43
N LEU A 278 20.47 -0.37 -2.46
CA LEU A 278 19.02 -0.22 -2.33
C LEU A 278 18.62 -0.19 -0.85
N ASP A 279 17.61 0.61 -0.53
CA ASP A 279 16.99 0.68 0.80
C ASP A 279 15.63 0.00 0.74
N MET A 280 15.38 -0.97 1.62
CA MET A 280 14.13 -1.74 1.63
C MET A 280 12.91 -0.86 1.89
N VAL A 281 13.03 0.24 2.66
CA VAL A 281 11.91 1.16 2.91
C VAL A 281 11.48 1.87 1.62
N HIS A 282 12.44 2.23 0.76
CA HIS A 282 12.13 2.75 -0.58
C HIS A 282 11.45 1.68 -1.44
N ILE A 283 11.97 0.44 -1.47
CA ILE A 283 11.43 -0.62 -2.33
C ILE A 283 10.00 -1.03 -1.91
N GLN A 284 9.76 -1.18 -0.60
CA GLN A 284 8.46 -1.57 -0.04
C GLN A 284 7.37 -0.53 -0.30
N ASN A 285 7.71 0.77 -0.29
CA ASN A 285 6.72 1.84 -0.30
C ASN A 285 6.74 2.64 -1.61
N ALA A 286 7.87 3.21 -2.01
CA ALA A 286 7.92 4.14 -3.14
C ALA A 286 7.58 3.48 -4.48
N ALA A 287 7.78 2.17 -4.64
CA ALA A 287 7.39 1.43 -5.85
C ALA A 287 5.86 1.40 -6.06
N LEU A 288 5.08 1.66 -5.02
CA LEU A 288 3.61 1.70 -5.03
C LEU A 288 3.05 3.09 -5.41
N ALA A 289 3.88 4.15 -5.36
CA ALA A 289 3.44 5.53 -5.54
C ALA A 289 2.80 5.80 -6.92
N GLY A 290 3.14 5.03 -7.94
CA GLY A 290 2.55 5.10 -9.27
C GLY A 290 1.07 4.70 -9.30
N GLY A 291 0.65 3.75 -8.45
CA GLY A 291 -0.76 3.35 -8.31
C GLY A 291 -1.59 4.48 -7.71
N VAL A 292 -1.08 5.07 -6.63
CA VAL A 292 -1.63 6.28 -6.00
C VAL A 292 -1.74 7.44 -7.00
N ALA A 293 -0.67 7.72 -7.76
CA ALA A 293 -0.58 8.90 -8.61
C ALA A 293 -1.42 8.82 -9.91
N VAL A 294 -2.01 7.67 -10.24
CA VAL A 294 -2.99 7.57 -11.34
C VAL A 294 -4.40 7.19 -10.86
N GLY A 295 -4.68 7.25 -9.55
CA GLY A 295 -6.03 6.99 -9.02
C GLY A 295 -7.09 7.92 -9.61
N THR A 296 -6.87 9.25 -9.58
CA THR A 296 -7.79 10.23 -10.18
C THR A 296 -7.87 10.13 -11.70
N ALA A 297 -6.72 9.94 -12.35
CA ALA A 297 -6.61 10.08 -13.81
C ALA A 297 -6.63 8.73 -14.55
N GLY A 298 -6.85 7.61 -13.85
CA GLY A 298 -6.79 6.27 -14.43
C GLY A 298 -7.88 6.01 -15.46
N GLU A 299 -9.12 6.43 -15.16
CA GLU A 299 -10.27 6.44 -16.08
C GLU A 299 -10.14 7.49 -17.19
N MET A 300 -9.23 8.45 -17.05
CA MET A 300 -9.03 9.52 -18.02
C MET A 300 -8.08 9.10 -19.15
N MET A 301 -8.12 9.83 -20.26
CA MET A 301 -7.31 9.57 -21.46
C MET A 301 -5.85 10.05 -21.33
N LEU A 302 -5.13 9.54 -20.32
CA LEU A 302 -3.68 9.73 -20.15
C LEU A 302 -2.84 9.16 -21.30
N THR A 303 -3.35 8.10 -21.95
CA THR A 303 -2.59 7.10 -22.73
C THR A 303 -1.56 6.31 -21.89
N PRO A 304 -1.15 5.10 -22.32
CA PRO A 304 -0.10 4.33 -21.63
C PRO A 304 1.24 5.09 -21.45
N PHE A 305 1.57 5.99 -22.38
CA PHE A 305 2.76 6.83 -22.29
C PHE A 305 2.64 7.88 -21.16
N GLY A 306 1.47 8.51 -21.03
CA GLY A 306 1.22 9.48 -19.96
C GLY A 306 1.22 8.83 -18.58
N SER A 307 0.60 7.67 -18.42
CA SER A 307 0.63 6.94 -17.15
C SER A 307 2.03 6.44 -16.77
N MET A 308 2.88 6.03 -17.73
CA MET A 308 4.30 5.76 -17.46
C MET A 308 5.08 6.99 -16.97
N ILE A 309 4.81 8.19 -17.52
CA ILE A 309 5.44 9.44 -17.03
C ILE A 309 5.01 9.74 -15.59
N VAL A 310 3.71 9.63 -15.30
CA VAL A 310 3.17 9.89 -13.95
C VAL A 310 3.77 8.92 -12.93
N GLY A 311 3.86 7.63 -13.27
CA GLY A 311 4.50 6.62 -12.43
C GLY A 311 5.99 6.90 -12.18
N LEU A 312 6.74 7.28 -13.21
CA LEU A 312 8.16 7.66 -13.08
C LEU A 312 8.35 8.89 -12.18
N LEU A 313 7.50 9.91 -12.30
CA LEU A 313 7.53 11.09 -11.43
C LEU A 313 7.16 10.74 -9.98
N ALA A 314 6.15 9.88 -9.78
CA ALA A 314 5.70 9.44 -8.47
C ALA A 314 6.81 8.68 -7.70
N GLY A 315 7.51 7.76 -8.36
CA GLY A 315 8.63 7.02 -7.77
C GLY A 315 9.79 7.91 -7.36
N ILE A 316 10.12 8.92 -8.19
CA ILE A 316 11.14 9.93 -7.88
C ILE A 316 10.72 10.77 -6.66
N ILE A 317 9.51 11.33 -6.68
CA ILE A 317 8.98 12.17 -5.59
C ILE A 317 8.90 11.41 -4.28
N SER A 318 8.48 10.14 -4.32
CA SER A 318 8.35 9.29 -3.14
C SER A 318 9.72 8.99 -2.50
N VAL A 319 10.72 8.56 -3.29
CA VAL A 319 12.08 8.31 -2.75
C VAL A 319 12.72 9.58 -2.19
N LEU A 320 12.59 10.72 -2.87
CA LEU A 320 13.06 12.00 -2.34
C LEU A 320 12.31 12.41 -1.04
N GLY A 321 11.03 12.04 -0.94
CA GLY A 321 10.20 12.19 0.25
C GLY A 321 10.74 11.40 1.46
N TYR A 322 11.03 10.12 1.27
CA TYR A 322 11.66 9.28 2.31
C TYR A 322 13.06 9.80 2.68
N LYS A 323 13.91 10.05 1.68
CA LYS A 323 15.32 10.38 1.88
C LYS A 323 15.56 11.73 2.53
N TYR A 324 14.80 12.76 2.14
CA TYR A 324 15.10 14.16 2.49
C TYR A 324 13.95 14.86 3.21
N LEU A 325 12.71 14.69 2.75
CA LEU A 325 11.57 15.41 3.34
C LEU A 325 11.20 14.87 4.73
N SER A 326 11.11 13.57 4.89
CA SER A 326 10.65 12.94 6.15
C SER A 326 11.51 13.31 7.37
N PRO A 327 12.86 13.31 7.30
CA PRO A 327 13.69 13.86 8.37
C PRO A 327 13.41 15.34 8.66
N ILE A 328 13.15 16.17 7.64
CA ILE A 328 12.83 17.60 7.82
C ILE A 328 11.46 17.76 8.50
N LEU A 329 10.46 16.94 8.16
CA LEU A 329 9.14 16.94 8.80
C LEU A 329 9.23 16.53 10.27
N GLU A 330 10.05 15.52 10.61
CA GLU A 330 10.28 15.10 12.00
C GLU A 330 11.04 16.18 12.80
N ASP A 331 12.17 16.67 12.27
CA ASP A 331 13.05 17.60 12.99
C ASP A 331 12.47 19.01 13.11
N LYS A 332 11.90 19.55 12.03
CA LYS A 332 11.48 20.96 11.96
C LYS A 332 10.00 21.14 12.27
N LEU A 333 9.13 20.33 11.65
CA LEU A 333 7.68 20.47 11.81
C LEU A 333 7.10 19.62 12.94
N LYS A 334 7.87 18.69 13.52
CA LYS A 334 7.46 17.76 14.58
C LYS A 334 6.37 16.77 14.17
N ILE A 335 6.42 16.34 12.91
CA ILE A 335 5.55 15.31 12.34
C ILE A 335 6.32 13.99 12.36
N GLN A 336 5.95 13.09 13.27
CA GLN A 336 6.55 11.76 13.37
C GLN A 336 5.71 10.79 12.55
N ASP A 337 5.98 10.66 11.25
CA ASP A 337 5.35 9.69 10.34
C ASP A 337 6.11 8.35 10.43
N THR A 338 5.43 7.24 10.75
CA THR A 338 6.10 5.93 10.96
C THR A 338 6.37 5.21 9.63
N CYS A 339 5.35 5.10 8.78
CA CYS A 339 5.48 4.45 7.47
C CYS A 339 5.96 5.39 6.36
N GLY A 340 6.02 6.70 6.62
CA GLY A 340 6.28 7.70 5.58
C GLY A 340 5.10 7.86 4.63
N VAL A 341 3.87 7.82 5.15
CA VAL A 341 2.63 7.91 4.36
C VAL A 341 2.50 9.22 3.59
N ASN A 342 3.17 10.30 4.04
CA ASN A 342 3.32 11.51 3.22
C ASN A 342 3.99 11.23 1.86
N ASN A 343 4.92 10.27 1.80
CA ASN A 343 5.75 10.01 0.62
C ASN A 343 5.10 9.04 -0.35
N LEU A 344 4.30 8.09 0.15
CA LEU A 344 3.55 7.14 -0.68
C LEU A 344 2.14 7.66 -1.03
N HIS A 345 1.39 8.15 -0.04
CA HIS A 345 -0.02 8.52 -0.25
C HIS A 345 -0.23 10.04 -0.37
N GLY A 346 0.46 10.86 0.42
CA GLY A 346 0.27 12.32 0.45
C GLY A 346 0.72 13.03 -0.83
N MET A 347 2.03 13.09 -1.08
CA MET A 347 2.58 13.78 -2.25
C MET A 347 2.18 13.12 -3.59
N PRO A 348 2.17 11.78 -3.73
CA PRO A 348 1.68 11.14 -4.95
C PRO A 348 0.15 11.28 -5.13
N GLY A 349 -0.61 11.41 -4.03
CA GLY A 349 -2.04 11.74 -4.07
C GLY A 349 -2.29 13.13 -4.64
N ILE A 350 -1.54 14.14 -4.15
CA ILE A 350 -1.54 15.50 -4.70
C ILE A 350 -1.10 15.50 -6.17
N LEU A 351 -0.09 14.72 -6.55
CA LEU A 351 0.33 14.56 -7.95
C LEU A 351 -0.82 14.02 -8.81
N GLY A 352 -1.48 12.94 -8.38
CA GLY A 352 -2.61 12.34 -9.10
C GLY A 352 -3.79 13.29 -9.25
N ALA A 353 -4.10 14.06 -8.21
CA ALA A 353 -5.13 15.09 -8.24
C ALA A 353 -4.81 16.23 -9.24
N ILE A 354 -3.55 16.70 -9.28
CA ILE A 354 -3.08 17.69 -10.26
C ILE A 354 -3.14 17.13 -11.69
N VAL A 355 -2.69 15.88 -11.89
CA VAL A 355 -2.76 15.19 -13.19
C VAL A 355 -4.21 15.02 -13.64
N GLY A 356 -5.12 14.63 -12.75
CA GLY A 356 -6.55 14.52 -13.04
C GLY A 356 -7.19 15.87 -13.38
N ALA A 357 -6.84 16.95 -12.66
CA ALA A 357 -7.29 18.30 -12.97
C ALA A 357 -6.83 18.76 -14.37
N VAL A 358 -5.57 18.51 -14.73
CA VAL A 358 -5.04 18.83 -16.06
C VAL A 358 -5.68 17.97 -17.15
N THR A 359 -5.83 16.66 -16.94
CA THR A 359 -6.37 15.73 -17.93
C THR A 359 -7.87 15.95 -18.17
N ALA A 360 -8.62 16.33 -17.13
CA ALA A 360 -10.00 16.82 -17.26
C ALA A 360 -10.06 18.16 -18.01
N ALA A 361 -9.20 19.13 -17.67
CA ALA A 361 -9.18 20.45 -18.29
C ALA A 361 -8.95 20.43 -19.82
N VAL A 362 -8.24 19.42 -20.32
CA VAL A 362 -7.94 19.24 -21.77
C VAL A 362 -8.79 18.15 -22.45
N ALA A 363 -9.80 17.61 -21.76
CA ALA A 363 -10.65 16.57 -22.32
C ALA A 363 -11.46 17.09 -23.52
N THR A 364 -11.52 16.31 -24.61
CA THR A 364 -12.28 16.68 -25.82
C THR A 364 -13.06 15.50 -26.40
N LYS A 365 -14.21 15.80 -27.01
CA LYS A 365 -15.05 14.80 -27.73
C LYS A 365 -14.29 14.10 -28.87
N ALA A 366 -13.26 14.74 -29.44
CA ALA A 366 -12.39 14.14 -30.45
C ALA A 366 -11.43 13.06 -29.90
N VAL A 367 -11.11 13.10 -28.60
CA VAL A 367 -10.25 12.10 -27.93
C VAL A 367 -11.09 10.99 -27.29
N TYR A 368 -12.20 11.34 -26.62
CA TYR A 368 -13.02 10.40 -25.86
C TYR A 368 -14.15 9.75 -26.67
N GLY A 369 -14.59 10.36 -27.77
CA GLY A 369 -15.79 9.91 -28.50
C GLY A 369 -17.03 9.89 -27.60
N GLU A 370 -17.81 8.82 -27.67
CA GLU A 370 -19.02 8.63 -26.85
C GLU A 370 -18.70 8.40 -25.37
N GLY A 371 -17.57 7.76 -25.04
CA GLY A 371 -17.12 7.49 -23.65
C GLY A 371 -16.79 8.75 -22.83
N MET A 372 -16.92 9.94 -23.43
CA MET A 372 -16.99 11.19 -22.67
C MET A 372 -18.22 11.23 -21.74
N LYS A 373 -19.30 10.51 -22.05
CA LYS A 373 -20.52 10.45 -21.23
C LYS A 373 -20.29 9.78 -19.89
N ASP A 374 -19.46 8.75 -19.88
CA ASP A 374 -19.21 7.91 -18.70
C ASP A 374 -18.18 8.59 -17.79
N VAL A 375 -17.05 9.06 -18.35
CA VAL A 375 -16.02 9.80 -17.59
C VAL A 375 -16.50 11.20 -17.20
N PHE A 376 -17.13 11.98 -18.09
CA PHE A 376 -17.46 13.40 -17.89
C PHE A 376 -18.87 13.78 -18.42
N PRO A 377 -19.96 13.28 -17.80
CA PRO A 377 -21.33 13.46 -18.31
C PRO A 377 -21.72 14.91 -18.60
N ASP A 378 -21.48 15.83 -17.66
CA ASP A 378 -21.78 17.27 -17.81
C ASP A 378 -21.07 17.89 -19.04
N VAL A 379 -19.84 17.46 -19.34
CA VAL A 379 -19.05 17.89 -20.51
C VAL A 379 -19.56 17.23 -21.80
N ALA A 380 -20.02 15.98 -21.70
CA ALA A 380 -20.64 15.27 -22.82
C ALA A 380 -21.97 15.92 -23.25
N ASN A 381 -22.80 16.30 -22.29
CA ASN A 381 -24.05 17.03 -22.50
C ASN A 381 -23.80 18.46 -23.02
N GLY A 382 -22.74 19.12 -22.53
CA GLY A 382 -22.50 20.54 -22.76
C GLY A 382 -23.08 21.44 -21.66
N ASP A 383 -23.35 20.89 -20.48
CA ASP A 383 -23.76 21.63 -19.28
C ASP A 383 -22.58 22.46 -18.72
N ILE A 384 -21.35 21.99 -18.92
CA ILE A 384 -20.09 22.68 -18.57
C ILE A 384 -19.00 22.47 -19.64
N ASP A 385 -18.01 23.36 -19.65
CA ASP A 385 -16.76 23.14 -20.40
C ASP A 385 -15.80 22.18 -19.67
N ALA A 386 -14.95 21.46 -20.42
CA ALA A 386 -13.90 20.60 -19.88
C ALA A 386 -12.95 21.33 -18.92
N SER A 387 -12.62 22.59 -19.22
CA SER A 387 -11.83 23.47 -18.35
C SER A 387 -12.46 23.68 -16.98
N TYR A 388 -13.80 23.76 -16.90
CA TYR A 388 -14.53 23.88 -15.65
C TYR A 388 -14.57 22.55 -14.88
N GLN A 389 -14.61 21.41 -15.56
CA GLN A 389 -14.39 20.11 -14.90
C GLN A 389 -12.98 20.04 -14.29
N GLY A 390 -11.94 20.54 -14.97
CA GLY A 390 -10.60 20.70 -14.38
C GLY A 390 -10.58 21.58 -13.12
N VAL A 391 -11.39 22.64 -13.07
CA VAL A 391 -11.58 23.47 -11.87
C VAL A 391 -12.29 22.71 -10.75
N ARG A 392 -13.31 21.89 -11.04
CA ARG A 392 -13.95 21.00 -10.05
C ARG A 392 -12.95 20.05 -9.38
N GLN A 393 -12.05 19.43 -10.17
CA GLN A 393 -10.96 18.60 -9.62
C GLN A 393 -10.05 19.39 -8.67
N ALA A 394 -9.65 20.60 -9.04
CA ALA A 394 -8.79 21.45 -8.20
C ALA A 394 -9.47 21.89 -6.90
N ILE A 395 -10.79 22.17 -6.94
CA ILE A 395 -11.60 22.48 -5.75
C ILE A 395 -11.75 21.24 -4.86
N ALA A 396 -11.99 20.05 -5.44
CA ALA A 396 -12.10 18.80 -4.70
C ALA A 396 -10.81 18.46 -3.91
N LEU A 397 -9.63 18.70 -4.50
CA LEU A 397 -8.35 18.57 -3.80
C LEU A 397 -8.26 19.53 -2.61
N ALA A 398 -8.64 20.80 -2.80
CA ALA A 398 -8.61 21.81 -1.74
C ALA A 398 -9.60 21.51 -0.60
N VAL A 399 -10.79 21.00 -0.92
CA VAL A 399 -11.79 20.52 0.06
C VAL A 399 -11.26 19.31 0.83
N THR A 400 -10.69 18.33 0.12
CA THR A 400 -10.09 17.13 0.73
C THR A 400 -8.98 17.48 1.71
N LEU A 401 -8.06 18.37 1.32
CA LEU A 401 -7.02 18.88 2.21
C LEU A 401 -7.60 19.64 3.41
N GLY A 402 -8.65 20.44 3.21
CA GLY A 402 -9.35 21.16 4.29
C GLY A 402 -9.98 20.22 5.32
N ILE A 403 -10.76 19.22 4.87
CA ILE A 403 -11.47 18.28 5.75
C ILE A 403 -10.49 17.34 6.45
N SER A 404 -9.50 16.79 5.74
CA SER A 404 -8.51 15.88 6.34
C SER A 404 -7.64 16.57 7.39
N LEU A 405 -7.11 17.77 7.12
CA LEU A 405 -6.29 18.51 8.07
C LEU A 405 -7.10 18.99 9.29
N LEU A 406 -8.32 19.49 9.11
CA LEU A 406 -9.17 19.92 10.22
C LEU A 406 -9.68 18.72 11.04
N GLY A 407 -10.06 17.63 10.36
CA GLY A 407 -10.47 16.37 10.98
C GLY A 407 -9.36 15.77 11.84
N GLY A 408 -8.17 15.59 11.26
CA GLY A 408 -7.01 15.03 11.95
C GLY A 408 -6.51 15.93 13.09
N LEU A 409 -6.73 17.25 13.02
CA LEU A 409 -6.47 18.19 14.11
C LEU A 409 -7.41 17.92 15.30
N ILE A 410 -8.73 17.85 15.04
CA ILE A 410 -9.76 17.61 16.06
C ILE A 410 -9.58 16.21 16.68
N VAL A 411 -9.48 15.18 15.85
CA VAL A 411 -9.31 13.78 16.29
C VAL A 411 -7.96 13.60 16.99
N GLY A 412 -6.90 14.25 16.53
CA GLY A 412 -5.61 14.28 17.22
C GLY A 412 -5.70 14.83 18.65
N PHE A 413 -6.52 15.86 18.89
CA PHE A 413 -6.76 16.37 20.25
C PHE A 413 -7.61 15.40 21.10
N ILE A 414 -8.62 14.75 20.52
CA ILE A 414 -9.42 13.71 21.20
C ILE A 414 -8.49 12.58 21.65
N LEU A 415 -7.72 12.00 20.73
CA LEU A 415 -6.83 10.86 20.99
C LEU A 415 -5.70 11.17 21.97
N LYS A 416 -5.42 12.45 22.24
CA LYS A 416 -4.41 12.91 23.21
C LYS A 416 -4.87 12.78 24.67
N LEU A 417 -6.16 12.52 24.91
CA LEU A 417 -6.70 12.31 26.26
C LEU A 417 -6.10 11.04 26.90
N PRO A 418 -5.63 11.09 28.16
CA PRO A 418 -4.86 10.00 28.79
C PRO A 418 -5.67 8.74 29.11
N VAL A 419 -6.97 8.71 28.80
CA VAL A 419 -7.87 7.59 29.10
C VAL A 419 -7.59 6.35 28.25
N PHE A 420 -7.21 6.54 26.97
CA PHE A 420 -7.13 5.45 25.98
C PHE A 420 -5.91 4.51 26.13
N GLY A 421 -5.04 4.74 27.11
CA GLY A 421 -3.94 3.82 27.45
C GLY A 421 -2.85 3.71 26.40
N ALA A 422 -2.51 4.83 25.77
CA ALA A 422 -1.37 4.95 24.86
C ALA A 422 -0.04 4.50 25.53
N PRO A 423 0.94 3.99 24.78
CA PRO A 423 2.26 3.68 25.32
C PRO A 423 3.00 4.95 25.77
N SER A 424 4.01 4.83 26.62
CA SER A 424 4.95 5.93 26.92
C SER A 424 6.08 5.99 25.88
N ASP A 425 6.71 7.16 25.74
CA ASP A 425 7.74 7.42 24.71
C ASP A 425 8.94 6.46 24.76
N THR A 426 9.23 5.86 25.92
CA THR A 426 10.31 4.88 26.10
C THR A 426 9.96 3.48 25.57
N ILE A 427 8.67 3.14 25.46
CA ILE A 427 8.19 1.80 25.12
C ILE A 427 7.46 1.70 23.77
N CYS A 428 7.36 2.77 22.97
CA CYS A 428 6.77 2.69 21.63
C CYS A 428 7.48 1.64 20.73
N PHE A 429 6.81 1.20 19.66
CA PHE A 429 7.29 0.16 18.71
C PHE A 429 7.60 -1.19 19.42
N GLU A 430 6.70 -1.64 20.30
CA GLU A 430 6.87 -2.85 21.11
C GLU A 430 5.54 -3.61 21.30
N ASP A 431 5.47 -4.83 20.78
CA ASP A 431 4.29 -5.71 20.89
C ASP A 431 4.00 -6.16 22.33
N SER A 432 5.02 -6.34 23.17
CA SER A 432 4.88 -6.90 24.53
C SER A 432 4.14 -6.00 25.54
N ILE A 433 3.61 -4.86 25.09
CA ILE A 433 2.66 -4.02 25.83
C ILE A 433 1.24 -4.59 25.76
N TYR A 434 0.86 -5.16 24.61
CA TYR A 434 -0.51 -5.56 24.30
C TYR A 434 -0.68 -7.06 23.99
N TRP A 435 0.41 -7.75 23.63
CA TRP A 435 0.40 -9.16 23.25
C TRP A 435 1.12 -10.05 24.25
N GLU A 436 0.62 -11.27 24.46
CA GLU A 436 1.31 -12.29 25.25
C GLU A 436 2.38 -12.99 24.41
N PHE A 437 3.58 -13.17 24.98
CA PHE A 437 4.71 -13.82 24.34
C PHE A 437 4.96 -15.21 24.92
N SER A 438 5.10 -16.20 24.04
CA SER A 438 5.52 -17.55 24.44
C SER A 438 6.90 -17.52 25.12
N PRO A 439 7.09 -18.16 26.29
CA PRO A 439 8.32 -18.04 27.08
C PRO A 439 9.65 -18.36 26.36
N CYS A 440 9.61 -19.18 25.30
CA CYS A 440 10.79 -19.55 24.53
C CYS A 440 11.43 -18.37 23.76
N SER A 441 10.69 -17.30 23.44
CA SER A 441 11.21 -16.19 22.64
C SER A 441 12.26 -15.33 23.36
N CYS A 442 12.45 -15.51 24.66
CA CYS A 442 13.40 -14.71 25.46
C CYS A 442 14.87 -15.18 25.38
N GLN A 443 15.18 -16.27 24.65
CA GLN A 443 16.51 -16.91 24.73
C GLN A 443 17.53 -16.49 23.65
N VAL A 444 17.18 -15.69 22.64
CA VAL A 444 18.14 -15.21 21.62
C VAL A 444 18.92 -13.97 22.09
N ALA A 445 19.39 -13.99 23.34
CA ALA A 445 20.43 -13.10 23.84
C ALA A 445 21.78 -13.76 23.57
N VAL A 446 22.34 -13.55 22.37
CA VAL A 446 23.63 -14.15 21.96
C VAL A 446 24.72 -13.73 22.95
N PRO A 447 25.34 -14.68 23.70
CA PRO A 447 26.44 -14.34 24.59
C PRO A 447 27.66 -13.93 23.75
N LEU A 448 28.15 -12.71 23.96
CA LEU A 448 29.47 -12.31 23.47
C LEU A 448 30.54 -13.09 24.23
N LEU A 449 30.85 -14.30 23.73
CA LEU A 449 31.97 -15.11 24.20
C LEU A 449 33.28 -14.38 23.93
N ARG A 450 33.77 -13.64 24.95
CA ARG A 450 35.17 -13.24 25.01
C ARG A 450 36.01 -14.51 25.07
N GLY A 451 36.64 -14.85 23.94
CA GLY A 451 37.61 -15.94 23.84
C GLY A 451 38.88 -15.63 24.64
N GLY A 452 38.83 -15.87 25.96
CA GLY A 452 40.01 -15.94 26.80
C GLY A 452 40.49 -17.38 26.90
N PHE A 453 41.54 -17.73 26.15
CA PHE A 453 42.22 -19.01 26.35
C PHE A 453 42.89 -19.03 27.73
N ILE A 454 42.51 -20.01 28.56
CA ILE A 454 43.21 -20.38 29.78
C ILE A 454 43.43 -21.88 29.70
N HIS A 455 44.68 -22.33 29.87
CA HIS A 455 44.97 -23.75 30.02
C HIS A 455 44.52 -24.24 31.40
N GLU A 456 43.75 -25.32 31.46
CA GLU A 456 43.61 -26.13 32.67
C GLU A 456 44.56 -27.34 32.57
N GLU A 457 45.38 -27.56 33.61
CA GLU A 457 46.15 -28.79 33.78
C GLU A 457 45.32 -29.87 34.49
N GLU A 458 45.66 -31.13 34.25
CA GLU A 458 44.86 -32.29 34.65
C GLU A 458 45.05 -32.64 36.15
N GLY A 459 44.09 -32.24 36.99
CA GLY A 459 44.13 -32.40 38.45
C GLY A 459 43.18 -33.48 39.01
N ARG A 460 43.70 -34.50 39.71
CA ARG A 460 42.91 -35.63 40.23
C ARG A 460 42.10 -35.29 41.50
N GLY A 461 40.78 -35.45 41.40
CA GLY A 461 39.98 -36.28 42.31
C GLY A 461 39.46 -35.70 43.64
N GLY A 462 38.16 -35.88 43.88
CA GLY A 462 37.51 -35.65 45.18
C GLY A 462 36.02 -35.96 45.14
N LYS A 463 35.52 -36.79 46.08
CA LYS A 463 34.09 -37.08 46.26
C LYS A 463 33.60 -36.47 47.58
N GLN A 464 32.59 -35.59 47.51
CA GLN A 464 31.59 -35.20 48.54
C GLN A 464 30.97 -33.87 48.08
N ALA A 465 29.78 -33.43 48.50
CA ALA A 465 28.55 -34.07 48.96
C ALA A 465 27.47 -32.97 48.94
N LYS A 466 26.17 -33.32 48.94
CA LYS A 466 25.12 -32.30 49.05
C LYS A 466 25.17 -31.63 50.43
N ASN A 467 24.89 -30.33 50.47
CA ASN A 467 24.16 -29.73 51.58
C ASN A 467 23.32 -28.55 51.08
N GLU A 468 22.13 -28.38 51.66
CA GLU A 468 21.17 -27.33 51.33
C GLU A 468 21.18 -26.24 52.44
N ASN A 469 20.54 -25.09 52.19
CA ASN A 469 20.46 -23.85 52.99
C ASN A 469 21.42 -22.72 52.59
N GLY A 470 21.07 -22.00 51.52
CA GLY A 470 21.69 -20.72 51.16
C GLY A 470 20.98 -19.52 51.79
N SER A 471 21.42 -19.07 52.97
CA SER A 471 20.93 -17.85 53.61
C SER A 471 22.08 -16.93 54.03
N CYS A 472 22.51 -16.04 53.12
CA CYS A 472 23.54 -15.04 53.39
C CYS A 472 23.01 -13.62 53.17
N LEU A 473 22.99 -12.83 54.24
CA LEU A 473 23.00 -11.38 54.14
C LEU A 473 24.38 -10.95 53.58
N PHE A 474 24.41 -9.88 52.77
CA PHE A 474 25.66 -9.22 52.42
C PHE A 474 25.62 -7.76 52.87
N THR A 475 26.31 -7.48 53.98
CA THR A 475 26.53 -6.12 54.50
C THR A 475 28.02 -5.88 54.72
N ARG A 476 28.67 -5.22 53.77
CA ARG A 476 29.89 -4.44 54.06
C ARG A 476 30.19 -3.40 52.98
N SER A 477 29.94 -2.15 53.31
CA SER A 477 30.45 -0.98 52.60
C SER A 477 31.72 -0.48 53.31
N HIS A 478 32.86 -0.54 52.63
CA HIS A 478 34.07 0.18 53.02
C HIS A 478 34.86 0.51 51.76
N ASP A 479 34.96 1.80 51.45
CA ASP A 479 36.06 2.33 50.67
C ASP A 479 36.29 3.79 51.07
N SER A 480 37.55 4.22 51.18
CA SER A 480 37.91 5.49 51.80
C SER A 480 39.03 6.21 51.06
N MET A 481 38.70 7.38 50.50
CA MET A 481 39.64 8.46 50.16
C MET A 481 40.48 8.85 51.41
N PRO A 482 41.70 9.45 51.27
CA PRO A 482 42.00 10.50 50.28
C PRO A 482 43.45 10.57 49.73
N ILE A 483 43.73 11.56 48.86
CA ILE A 483 44.80 12.58 49.04
C ILE A 483 44.76 13.64 47.91
N LYS A 484 45.20 14.87 48.20
CA LYS A 484 45.33 16.01 47.26
C LYS A 484 46.78 16.23 46.83
N ARG A 485 47.01 16.79 45.64
CA ARG A 485 48.07 17.79 45.38
C ARG A 485 47.70 18.73 44.21
N ARG A 486 48.50 19.79 44.00
CA ARG A 486 48.21 20.98 43.17
C ARG A 486 49.39 21.27 42.21
N HIS A 487 49.25 22.31 41.38
CA HIS A 487 50.24 23.01 40.51
C HIS A 487 50.32 22.60 39.02
N SER A 488 50.66 23.49 38.05
CA SER A 488 50.18 24.88 37.77
C SER A 488 50.82 25.51 36.49
N VAL A 489 50.01 26.20 35.67
CA VAL A 489 50.37 27.33 34.73
C VAL A 489 51.12 27.04 33.41
N GLY A 490 50.75 27.80 32.35
CA GLY A 490 51.42 27.93 31.02
C GLY A 490 50.65 27.21 29.89
N ARG A 491 50.00 27.81 28.87
CA ARG A 491 50.02 29.09 28.11
C ARG A 491 50.96 29.10 26.88
N LEU A 492 50.41 29.59 25.75
CA LEU A 492 50.97 29.94 24.42
C LEU A 492 50.91 28.89 23.29
N SER A 493 50.30 29.32 22.18
CA SER A 493 50.63 28.94 20.78
C SER A 493 51.63 29.97 20.22
N PRO A 494 52.35 29.72 19.10
CA PRO A 494 51.78 30.03 17.77
C PRO A 494 52.29 29.22 16.54
N LEU A 495 51.49 29.27 15.47
CA LEU A 495 51.78 29.33 14.01
C LEU A 495 53.15 28.92 13.37
N ILE A 496 53.03 28.31 12.16
CA ILE A 496 53.98 28.28 11.00
C ILE A 496 55.24 27.38 11.17
N ARG A 497 55.52 26.33 10.35
CA ARG A 497 55.90 26.37 8.90
C ARG A 497 55.99 24.96 8.25
N HIS A 498 55.95 24.88 6.92
CA HIS A 498 56.39 23.75 6.05
C HIS A 498 57.94 23.67 5.96
N PRO A 499 58.64 22.58 5.51
CA PRO A 499 58.52 22.03 4.13
C PRO A 499 58.92 20.54 3.80
N SER A 500 58.61 20.14 2.55
CA SER A 500 59.29 19.21 1.60
C SER A 500 60.10 17.96 2.02
N ALA A 501 59.54 16.78 1.70
CA ALA A 501 60.01 15.76 0.73
C ALA A 501 61.50 15.40 0.50
N ASP A 502 61.79 14.09 0.35
CA ASP A 502 62.45 13.53 -0.85
C ASP A 502 62.25 12.00 -1.05
N ARG A 503 62.17 11.58 -2.33
CA ARG A 503 62.80 10.43 -3.07
C ARG A 503 62.99 9.01 -2.45
N THR A 504 63.20 7.93 -3.25
CA THR A 504 63.60 7.83 -4.68
C THR A 504 62.72 6.85 -5.51
N ARG A 505 63.18 6.38 -6.70
CA ARG A 505 62.32 5.96 -7.83
C ARG A 505 63.04 5.10 -8.91
N GLU A 506 62.50 3.92 -9.24
CA GLU A 506 62.78 3.08 -10.45
C GLU A 506 61.45 2.44 -10.92
N GLY A 507 61.10 2.27 -12.21
CA GLY A 507 61.67 2.73 -13.50
C GLY A 507 60.80 2.23 -14.69
N GLU A 508 60.82 2.75 -15.93
CA GLU A 508 61.55 3.92 -16.47
C GLU A 508 60.59 5.03 -16.99
N GLY A 509 60.13 5.18 -18.25
CA GLY A 509 60.52 4.60 -19.57
C GLY A 509 59.34 4.06 -20.42
N ASP A 510 59.14 4.32 -21.73
CA ASP A 510 59.59 5.42 -22.62
C ASP A 510 58.68 5.48 -23.89
N SER A 511 58.45 6.60 -24.62
CA SER A 511 58.75 8.03 -24.41
C SER A 511 58.00 8.96 -25.41
N VAL A 512 58.02 10.30 -25.18
CA VAL A 512 58.05 11.42 -26.19
C VAL A 512 56.81 11.66 -27.12
N VAL A 513 56.32 12.86 -27.47
CA VAL A 513 56.39 14.30 -27.05
C VAL A 513 55.15 15.01 -27.68
N ARG A 514 54.31 15.80 -26.98
CA ARG A 514 54.32 17.29 -26.76
C ARG A 514 54.40 18.15 -28.07
N LYS A 515 53.84 19.38 -28.20
CA LYS A 515 53.63 20.46 -27.20
C LYS A 515 52.75 21.63 -27.75
N SER A 516 51.93 22.30 -26.91
CA SER A 516 51.57 23.77 -26.91
C SER A 516 50.90 24.47 -28.12
N HIS A 517 50.20 25.62 -28.04
CA HIS A 517 49.80 26.53 -26.92
C HIS A 517 48.49 27.34 -27.22
N THR A 518 47.97 28.00 -26.18
CA THR A 518 46.99 29.14 -26.05
C THR A 518 46.97 30.22 -27.15
N GLY A 519 45.95 31.10 -27.27
CA GLY A 519 44.68 31.33 -26.51
C GLY A 519 44.10 32.76 -26.71
N GLU A 520 42.94 33.08 -26.09
CA GLU A 520 42.24 34.41 -26.02
C GLU A 520 41.71 35.01 -27.36
N GLY A 521 40.66 35.85 -27.43
CA GLY A 521 39.64 36.34 -26.45
C GLY A 521 38.75 37.48 -27.06
N GLY A 522 37.60 37.81 -26.43
CA GLY A 522 36.83 39.07 -26.65
C GLY A 522 35.45 39.01 -27.38
N ASP A 523 34.43 39.59 -26.73
CA ASP A 523 33.51 40.68 -27.18
C ASP A 523 32.73 40.61 -28.53
N GLU A 524 31.53 41.19 -28.73
CA GLU A 524 30.38 41.57 -27.89
C GLU A 524 29.18 41.94 -28.83
N GLN A 525 27.91 41.93 -28.35
CA GLN A 525 26.70 42.55 -28.99
C GLN A 525 26.25 42.04 -30.40
N SER A 526 25.05 42.37 -30.93
CA SER A 526 23.68 42.44 -30.37
C SER A 526 22.62 42.56 -31.50
N VAL A 527 21.31 42.47 -31.18
CA VAL A 527 20.16 43.11 -31.87
C VAL A 527 19.67 42.57 -33.25
N ASP A 528 18.44 41.99 -33.22
CA ASP A 528 17.28 42.21 -34.13
C ASP A 528 17.34 41.87 -35.66
N ILE A 529 16.26 41.64 -36.44
CA ILE A 529 14.81 41.37 -36.22
C ILE A 529 14.18 40.68 -37.47
N GLU A 530 12.98 40.11 -37.29
CA GLU A 530 11.95 39.79 -38.32
C GLU A 530 12.04 38.60 -39.31
N SER A 531 10.84 38.32 -39.83
CA SER A 531 10.40 37.13 -40.56
C SER A 531 10.60 37.19 -42.08
N HIS A 532 10.62 36.04 -42.76
CA HIS A 532 9.53 35.71 -43.71
C HIS A 532 9.52 34.24 -44.19
N GLY A 533 8.40 33.87 -44.83
CA GLY A 533 8.07 32.53 -45.34
C GLY A 533 8.62 32.19 -46.73
N PRO A 534 8.11 31.09 -47.35
CA PRO A 534 8.99 30.11 -47.99
C PRO A 534 9.08 30.18 -49.52
N ARG A 535 10.09 29.49 -50.09
CA ARG A 535 10.14 29.10 -51.51
C ARG A 535 10.70 27.68 -51.69
N GLN A 536 10.15 26.95 -52.66
CA GLN A 536 10.68 25.70 -53.19
C GLN A 536 11.67 25.97 -54.35
N LEU A 537 12.70 25.14 -54.52
CA LEU A 537 13.12 24.56 -55.82
C LEU A 537 14.34 23.61 -55.66
N GLY A 538 14.57 22.72 -56.64
CA GLY A 538 15.90 22.14 -56.93
C GLY A 538 16.00 20.60 -56.90
N HIS A 539 16.33 19.99 -58.05
CA HIS A 539 16.60 18.55 -58.22
C HIS A 539 18.08 18.28 -58.61
N LEU A 540 18.61 17.13 -58.18
CA LEU A 540 19.57 16.28 -58.92
C LEU A 540 19.02 14.83 -58.88
N LEU A 541 19.08 13.93 -59.89
CA LEU A 541 20.14 13.50 -60.84
C LEU A 541 21.19 12.58 -60.15
N LEU A 542 21.52 11.34 -60.59
CA LEU A 542 21.26 10.59 -61.85
C LEU A 542 21.24 9.03 -61.68
N ASP A 543 20.52 8.37 -62.61
CA ASP A 543 20.72 7.07 -63.31
C ASP A 543 21.18 5.73 -62.67
N CYS A 544 20.46 4.66 -63.02
CA CYS A 544 21.01 3.39 -63.54
C CYS A 544 19.97 2.61 -64.42
N PRO A 545 20.36 1.65 -65.30
CA PRO A 545 19.59 1.33 -66.53
C PRO A 545 18.73 0.04 -66.54
N HIS A 546 17.84 -0.05 -67.56
CA HIS A 546 16.92 -1.16 -67.85
C HIS A 546 17.53 -2.34 -68.64
N ARG A 547 16.99 -3.56 -68.41
CA ARG A 547 16.68 -4.54 -69.48
C ARG A 547 15.50 -5.46 -69.08
N SER A 548 14.92 -6.17 -70.04
CA SER A 548 13.72 -7.03 -69.95
C SER A 548 13.99 -8.41 -70.60
N ILE A 549 13.13 -9.44 -70.61
CA ILE A 549 11.67 -9.62 -70.39
C ILE A 549 11.44 -10.93 -69.56
N GLN A 550 10.26 -11.51 -69.26
CA GLN A 550 8.92 -11.44 -69.87
C GLN A 550 7.75 -11.42 -68.85
N LYS A 551 7.15 -12.57 -68.48
CA LYS A 551 5.90 -12.70 -67.71
C LYS A 551 5.82 -14.03 -66.95
N ASP A 552 5.34 -14.03 -65.71
CA ASP A 552 4.04 -14.64 -65.30
C ASP A 552 3.87 -14.58 -63.76
N PRO A 553 2.68 -14.18 -63.22
CA PRO A 553 2.44 -14.08 -61.78
C PRO A 553 1.72 -15.32 -61.21
N ILE A 554 2.15 -15.81 -60.04
CA ILE A 554 1.47 -16.92 -59.33
C ILE A 554 1.10 -16.53 -57.89
N ARG A 555 -0.22 -16.36 -57.69
CA ARG A 555 -1.00 -16.51 -56.44
C ARG A 555 -0.55 -15.81 -55.14
N PRO A 556 -1.34 -14.85 -54.64
CA PRO A 556 -2.01 -14.99 -53.34
C PRO A 556 -3.12 -16.07 -53.41
N PHE A 557 -3.48 -16.67 -52.28
CA PHE A 557 -4.56 -17.68 -52.20
C PHE A 557 -5.91 -17.06 -51.77
N HIS A 558 -6.99 -17.41 -52.48
CA HIS A 558 -8.37 -17.14 -52.10
C HIS A 558 -9.13 -18.45 -51.87
N ILE A 559 -9.84 -18.56 -50.75
CA ILE A 559 -11.04 -19.40 -50.55
C ILE A 559 -11.95 -18.53 -49.66
N ALA A 560 -12.92 -17.80 -50.20
CA ALA A 560 -14.20 -18.21 -50.80
C ALA A 560 -15.26 -18.58 -49.74
N ALA A 561 -16.37 -17.84 -49.75
CA ALA A 561 -17.56 -18.07 -48.92
C ALA A 561 -18.68 -18.74 -49.74
N PRO A 562 -19.64 -19.42 -49.09
CA PRO A 562 -20.99 -19.58 -49.61
C PRO A 562 -22.06 -18.90 -48.71
N HIS A 563 -23.27 -18.81 -49.25
CA HIS A 563 -24.41 -18.08 -48.67
C HIS A 563 -25.33 -18.93 -47.75
N ALA A 564 -26.22 -18.19 -47.08
CA ALA A 564 -27.62 -18.52 -46.75
C ALA A 564 -27.95 -18.93 -45.30
N MET A 565 -29.15 -18.52 -44.90
CA MET A 565 -29.76 -18.73 -43.58
C MET A 565 -30.38 -20.13 -43.48
N GLU A 566 -30.34 -20.73 -42.29
CA GLU A 566 -31.54 -21.31 -41.68
C GLU A 566 -31.39 -21.37 -40.15
N ALA A 567 -32.49 -21.53 -39.42
CA ALA A 567 -32.55 -21.29 -37.98
C ALA A 567 -32.07 -22.49 -37.14
N LEU A 568 -31.30 -22.21 -36.07
CA LEU A 568 -30.96 -23.21 -35.05
C LEU A 568 -32.07 -23.33 -33.98
N PRO A 569 -32.31 -24.53 -33.42
CA PRO A 569 -33.51 -24.84 -32.64
C PRO A 569 -33.42 -24.41 -31.17
N ARG A 570 -34.59 -24.30 -30.54
CA ARG A 570 -34.75 -24.08 -29.09
C ARG A 570 -34.19 -25.27 -28.29
N PRO A 571 -33.62 -25.06 -27.08
CA PRO A 571 -33.19 -26.15 -26.22
C PRO A 571 -34.38 -27.01 -25.76
N ILE A 572 -34.23 -28.33 -25.84
CA ILE A 572 -35.22 -29.30 -25.38
C ILE A 572 -34.94 -29.64 -23.90
N HIS A 573 -35.98 -29.62 -23.07
CA HIS A 573 -35.88 -30.03 -21.66
C HIS A 573 -35.39 -31.48 -21.51
N ASN A 574 -34.49 -31.70 -20.56
CA ASN A 574 -34.30 -33.00 -19.94
C ASN A 574 -34.36 -32.85 -18.41
N GLN A 575 -35.50 -33.23 -17.82
CA GLN A 575 -35.68 -33.26 -16.37
C GLN A 575 -35.04 -34.52 -15.77
N ALA A 576 -34.08 -34.34 -14.85
CA ALA A 576 -33.56 -35.43 -14.02
C ALA A 576 -34.36 -35.52 -12.71
N ASN A 577 -35.43 -36.31 -12.69
CA ASN A 577 -36.26 -36.48 -11.49
C ASN A 577 -35.58 -37.37 -10.43
N CYS A 578 -35.04 -36.75 -9.38
CA CYS A 578 -34.53 -37.45 -8.20
C CYS A 578 -35.58 -37.52 -7.07
N HIS A 579 -36.29 -38.64 -6.97
CA HIS A 579 -37.21 -38.89 -5.85
C HIS A 579 -36.46 -39.14 -4.54
N VAL A 580 -36.72 -38.31 -3.53
CA VAL A 580 -36.32 -38.58 -2.13
C VAL A 580 -37.31 -39.55 -1.50
N LYS A 581 -36.85 -40.73 -1.09
CA LYS A 581 -37.56 -41.57 -0.12
C LYS A 581 -36.99 -41.34 1.28
N SER A 582 -37.75 -40.65 2.13
CA SER A 582 -37.50 -40.64 3.57
C SER A 582 -37.69 -42.05 4.15
N ASN A 583 -36.84 -42.46 5.09
CA ASN A 583 -37.10 -43.58 5.97
C ASN A 583 -36.38 -43.36 7.31
N ASN A 584 -37.02 -43.75 8.42
CA ASN A 584 -36.58 -43.37 9.76
C ASN A 584 -35.48 -44.28 10.35
N ASN A 585 -34.76 -43.70 11.32
CA ASN A 585 -33.95 -44.30 12.39
C ASN A 585 -32.50 -44.78 12.11
N GLN A 586 -31.67 -44.51 13.13
CA GLN A 586 -30.33 -45.03 13.45
C GLN A 586 -29.11 -44.46 12.68
N HIS A 587 -28.22 -43.83 13.47
CA HIS A 587 -26.85 -43.38 13.17
C HIS A 587 -25.85 -44.55 13.07
N PRO A 588 -24.57 -44.32 12.67
CA PRO A 588 -24.07 -43.42 11.62
C PRO A 588 -22.93 -44.07 10.77
N LYS A 589 -22.96 -44.00 9.43
CA LYS A 589 -21.78 -44.30 8.59
C LYS A 589 -21.66 -43.39 7.37
N SER A 590 -20.42 -43.23 6.89
CA SER A 590 -20.01 -42.40 5.77
C SER A 590 -20.51 -42.91 4.42
N ASN A 591 -21.19 -42.08 3.65
CA ASN A 591 -21.55 -42.36 2.26
C ASN A 591 -20.48 -41.85 1.30
N ILE A 592 -19.71 -42.77 0.71
CA ILE A 592 -18.84 -42.49 -0.44
C ILE A 592 -19.71 -42.64 -1.70
N PHE A 593 -19.87 -41.56 -2.46
CA PHE A 593 -20.53 -41.63 -3.77
C PHE A 593 -19.51 -41.98 -4.86
N SER A 594 -19.88 -42.90 -5.75
CA SER A 594 -19.05 -43.32 -6.89
C SER A 594 -19.90 -43.35 -8.15
N CYS A 595 -19.53 -42.53 -9.14
CA CYS A 595 -20.15 -42.51 -10.46
C CYS A 595 -19.14 -43.04 -11.50
N LYS A 596 -19.50 -44.13 -12.19
CA LYS A 596 -18.79 -44.59 -13.39
C LYS A 596 -19.51 -44.10 -14.63
N SER A 597 -18.83 -43.31 -15.46
CA SER A 597 -19.30 -43.01 -16.81
C SER A 597 -19.04 -44.19 -17.76
N LYS A 598 -19.96 -44.43 -18.70
CA LYS A 598 -19.72 -45.29 -19.86
C LYS A 598 -19.18 -44.45 -21.01
N ASN A 599 -17.86 -44.35 -21.08
CA ASN A 599 -17.01 -44.31 -22.29
C ASN A 599 -15.62 -43.78 -21.88
N GLY A 600 -14.58 -44.58 -22.10
CA GLY A 600 -13.24 -44.29 -21.59
C GLY A 600 -12.41 -43.45 -22.57
N ALA A 601 -12.30 -42.14 -22.28
CA ALA A 601 -11.21 -41.30 -22.76
C ALA A 601 -10.84 -40.31 -21.64
N LEU A 602 -9.59 -40.34 -21.20
CA LEU A 602 -9.11 -39.46 -20.13
C LEU A 602 -8.48 -38.21 -20.75
N ILE A 603 -9.19 -37.08 -20.69
CA ILE A 603 -8.61 -35.75 -20.90
C ILE A 603 -8.65 -35.05 -19.54
N VAL A 604 -7.47 -34.93 -18.91
CA VAL A 604 -7.28 -34.04 -17.77
C VAL A 604 -7.12 -32.64 -18.33
N SER A 605 -8.01 -31.73 -17.94
CA SER A 605 -7.81 -30.30 -18.14
C SER A 605 -7.32 -29.72 -16.82
N ASP A 606 -6.02 -29.48 -16.71
CA ASP A 606 -5.43 -28.91 -15.50
C ASP A 606 -5.96 -27.49 -15.27
N SER A 607 -6.54 -27.25 -14.09
CA SER A 607 -6.92 -25.93 -13.61
C SER A 607 -7.03 -25.94 -12.09
N VAL A 608 -6.21 -25.10 -11.44
CA VAL A 608 -6.27 -24.73 -10.01
C VAL A 608 -6.24 -25.90 -9.00
N GLN A 609 -5.05 -26.45 -8.77
CA GLN A 609 -4.77 -27.05 -7.45
C GLN A 609 -4.45 -25.93 -6.44
N VAL A 610 -5.27 -25.83 -5.39
CA VAL A 610 -5.10 -24.88 -4.29
C VAL A 610 -3.93 -25.32 -3.39
N LEU A 611 -2.83 -24.58 -3.45
CA LEU A 611 -1.57 -24.92 -2.78
C LEU A 611 -1.47 -24.22 -1.41
N VAL A 612 -2.26 -24.67 -0.43
CA VAL A 612 -2.19 -24.21 0.97
C VAL A 612 -1.19 -25.07 1.77
N PRO A 613 -0.09 -24.49 2.31
CA PRO A 613 0.85 -25.23 3.13
C PRO A 613 0.30 -25.48 4.54
N TYR A 614 0.00 -26.74 4.86
CA TYR A 614 -0.39 -27.18 6.21
C TYR A 614 0.79 -27.07 7.19
N ALA A 615 0.90 -25.95 7.91
CA ALA A 615 1.88 -25.75 8.99
C ALA A 615 1.47 -26.44 10.31
N ALA A 616 1.20 -27.75 10.25
CA ALA A 616 0.64 -28.53 11.37
C ALA A 616 1.71 -29.05 12.36
N CYS A 617 2.05 -28.21 13.34
CA CYS A 617 2.48 -28.56 14.71
C CYS A 617 3.10 -29.96 14.95
N LEU A 618 4.43 -30.10 14.80
CA LEU A 618 5.21 -31.27 15.26
C LEU A 618 6.31 -30.87 16.24
N CYS A 619 5.96 -30.63 17.52
CA CYS A 619 6.98 -30.54 18.57
C CYS A 619 6.45 -30.79 20.01
N ARG A 620 6.23 -32.06 20.42
CA ARG A 620 6.31 -32.45 21.85
C ARG A 620 6.36 -33.97 22.11
N ARG A 621 7.46 -34.40 22.75
CA ARG A 621 7.69 -35.69 23.45
C ARG A 621 7.67 -36.94 22.54
N ARG A 622 8.55 -37.93 22.73
CA ARG A 622 9.19 -38.41 23.98
C ARG A 622 10.69 -38.65 23.84
N CYS A 623 11.42 -38.40 24.94
CA CYS A 623 12.73 -39.00 25.20
C CYS A 623 12.62 -39.89 26.45
N TYR A 624 12.50 -41.19 26.21
CA TYR A 624 12.77 -42.33 27.08
C TYR A 624 13.09 -43.47 26.09
N GLY A 625 14.25 -44.12 26.07
CA GLY A 625 15.41 -44.00 26.95
C GLY A 625 15.66 -45.32 27.67
N GLU A 626 16.20 -46.31 26.96
CA GLU A 626 16.68 -47.57 27.54
C GLU A 626 17.79 -48.20 26.68
N GLN A 627 18.38 -49.29 27.18
CA GLN A 627 19.73 -49.77 26.85
C GLN A 627 19.83 -50.62 25.57
N GLY A 628 21.04 -50.70 25.01
CA GLY A 628 21.41 -51.50 23.84
C GLY A 628 22.88 -51.31 23.47
#